data_AF-A0A5B6YIL0-F1
#
_entry.id   AF-A0A5B6YIL0-F1
#
_cell.length_a   1.000
_cell.length_b   1.000
_cell.length_c   1.000
_cell.angle_alpha   90.00
_cell.angle_beta   90.00
_cell.angle_gamma   90.00
#
_symmetry.space_group_name_H-M   'P 1'
#
loop_
_entity.id
_entity.type
_entity.pdbx_description
1 polymer ?
#
loop_
_entity_poly.entity_id
_entity_poly.type
_entity_poly.pdbx_seq_one_letter_code
_entity_poly.pdbx_strand_id
1 'polypeptide(L)'
;ARLPLSRFRASLSPSPPSVSLHFQLKSFEVMDERNHSSDLNEEEEEVSDEPPPPPKQRSCETLDLISALPDSILLHILSLLPMNEVVKTATLSKRWQYLWTCVPDLIFSSPIFENHGIRRFVSFVDRTLIQCRHSKIDKFTIAFRYEPRFASHVNRWIRFATSCDVEELDINVHVMGYDFRPYTLPKHLFTSSSLTKLGFWFCNVAPAGAISWKSLKNLSVWSVKVKQRRD
;
A
#
# COMPACT_ATOMS: atom_id res chain seq x y z
N ALA A 1 52.70 16.71 -21.55
CA ALA A 1 52.18 17.70 -20.57
C ALA A 1 51.13 17.01 -19.70
N ARG A 2 51.25 17.14 -18.37
CA ARG A 2 50.45 16.47 -17.33
C ARG A 2 49.31 17.38 -16.86
N LEU A 3 48.09 16.78 -16.72
CA LEU A 3 47.02 17.03 -15.72
C LEU A 3 46.33 18.43 -15.67
N PRO A 4 45.10 18.59 -15.08
CA PRO A 4 44.47 17.71 -14.08
C PRO A 4 42.98 17.34 -14.25
N LEU A 5 42.66 16.22 -13.59
CA LEU A 5 41.32 15.72 -13.24
C LEU A 5 40.67 16.65 -12.21
N SER A 6 39.51 17.22 -12.55
CA SER A 6 38.64 17.90 -11.60
C SER A 6 37.68 16.89 -10.94
N ARG A 7 37.78 16.83 -9.60
CA ARG A 7 36.91 16.12 -8.68
C ARG A 7 35.45 16.53 -8.86
N PHE A 8 34.55 15.60 -9.19
CA PHE A 8 33.14 15.74 -8.85
C PHE A 8 32.88 15.04 -7.52
N ARG A 9 32.60 15.86 -6.49
CA ARG A 9 32.19 15.43 -5.16
C ARG A 9 30.69 15.16 -5.22
N ALA A 10 30.30 13.89 -5.26
CA ALA A 10 28.89 13.52 -5.11
C ALA A 10 28.46 13.80 -3.67
N SER A 11 27.58 14.77 -3.47
CA SER A 11 26.86 14.96 -2.21
C SER A 11 25.81 13.87 -2.09
N LEU A 12 26.12 12.84 -1.28
CA LEU A 12 25.12 11.90 -0.79
C LEU A 12 24.15 12.64 0.14
N SER A 13 22.90 12.78 -0.30
CA SER A 13 21.78 13.09 0.59
C SER A 13 21.40 11.82 1.35
N PRO A 14 21.15 11.87 2.66
CA PRO A 14 20.82 10.69 3.44
C PRO A 14 19.41 10.19 3.09
N SER A 15 19.32 8.90 2.74
CA SER A 15 18.09 8.14 2.69
C SER A 15 17.45 8.08 4.08
N PRO A 16 16.12 8.20 4.22
CA PRO A 16 15.47 8.02 5.51
C PRO A 16 15.61 6.56 5.98
N PRO A 17 15.64 6.30 7.30
CA PRO A 17 15.85 4.96 7.83
C PRO A 17 14.68 4.05 7.47
N SER A 18 14.99 2.97 6.75
CA SER A 18 14.09 1.86 6.51
C SER A 18 13.82 1.16 7.83
N VAL A 19 12.63 1.39 8.41
CA VAL A 19 12.15 0.60 9.55
C VAL A 19 11.70 -0.75 9.00
N SER A 20 12.63 -1.70 8.93
CA SER A 20 12.32 -3.10 8.61
C SER A 20 11.65 -3.75 9.82
N LEU A 21 10.32 -3.81 9.82
CA LEU A 21 9.58 -4.69 10.73
C LEU A 21 9.66 -6.12 10.18
N HIS A 22 10.55 -6.91 10.75
CA HIS A 22 10.73 -8.32 10.41
C HIS A 22 9.70 -9.15 11.19
N PHE A 23 8.51 -9.38 10.63
CA PHE A 23 7.54 -10.33 11.19
C PHE A 23 7.70 -11.70 10.51
N GLN A 24 8.24 -12.67 11.25
CA GLN A 24 8.30 -14.07 10.84
C GLN A 24 6.90 -14.66 10.83
N LEU A 25 6.51 -15.24 9.70
CA LEU A 25 5.30 -16.05 9.54
C LEU A 25 5.58 -17.48 10.04
N LYS A 26 4.73 -17.99 10.93
CA LYS A 26 4.56 -19.44 11.10
C LYS A 26 3.23 -19.86 10.47
N SER A 27 3.35 -20.74 9.47
CA SER A 27 2.26 -21.50 8.89
C SER A 27 1.56 -22.34 9.96
N PHE A 28 0.24 -22.42 9.91
CA PHE A 28 -0.57 -23.32 10.74
C PHE A 28 -1.18 -24.39 9.82
N GLU A 29 -0.74 -25.64 9.98
CA GLU A 29 -1.44 -26.81 9.45
C GLU A 29 -2.31 -27.43 10.57
N VAL A 30 -3.61 -27.44 10.29
CA VAL A 30 -4.69 -28.36 10.65
C VAL A 30 -4.50 -29.32 11.85
N MET A 31 -5.41 -29.20 12.82
CA MET A 31 -5.79 -30.24 13.79
C MET A 31 -6.69 -31.29 13.13
N ASP A 32 -6.45 -32.57 13.42
CA ASP A 32 -7.51 -33.59 13.42
C ASP A 32 -7.35 -34.54 14.61
N GLU A 33 -8.48 -34.93 15.19
CA GLU A 33 -8.62 -35.69 16.45
C GLU A 33 -8.87 -37.18 16.20
N ARG A 34 -8.29 -38.06 17.05
CA ARG A 34 -8.98 -39.02 17.96
C ARG A 34 -8.20 -40.33 18.24
N ASN A 35 -8.12 -40.63 19.55
CA ASN A 35 -8.19 -41.90 20.33
C ASN A 35 -7.88 -43.25 19.61
N HIS A 36 -7.24 -44.25 20.22
CA HIS A 36 -7.53 -44.89 21.51
C HIS A 36 -6.47 -45.98 21.81
N SER A 37 -6.38 -46.39 23.10
CA SER A 37 -5.74 -47.61 23.63
C SER A 37 -4.20 -47.62 23.61
N SER A 38 -3.45 -48.22 24.52
CA SER A 38 -3.58 -48.82 25.85
C SER A 38 -2.12 -49.16 26.20
N ASP A 39 -1.72 -49.02 27.46
CA ASP A 39 -1.10 -50.11 28.22
C ASP A 39 -0.35 -49.59 29.44
N LEU A 40 -0.57 -50.36 30.50
CA LEU A 40 0.04 -50.29 31.81
C LEU A 40 1.55 -50.50 31.67
N ASN A 41 2.35 -49.73 32.40
CA ASN A 41 3.62 -50.21 32.94
C ASN A 41 3.85 -49.51 34.28
N GLU A 42 3.73 -50.33 35.33
CA GLU A 42 4.29 -50.10 36.65
C GLU A 42 5.79 -50.29 36.55
N GLU A 43 6.61 -49.24 36.68
CA GLU A 43 8.04 -49.40 36.97
C GLU A 43 8.49 -48.31 37.96
N GLU A 44 8.65 -48.78 39.20
CA GLU A 44 9.74 -48.52 40.16
C GLU A 44 10.14 -47.06 40.47
N GLU A 45 9.86 -46.65 41.71
CA GLU A 45 10.45 -45.48 42.37
C GLU A 45 11.97 -45.65 42.52
N GLU A 46 12.77 -45.09 41.61
CA GLU A 46 14.15 -44.71 41.92
C GLU A 46 14.19 -43.28 42.49
N VAL A 47 14.54 -43.18 43.77
CA VAL A 47 14.86 -41.92 44.45
C VAL A 47 16.22 -41.43 43.95
N SER A 48 16.20 -40.57 42.93
CA SER A 48 17.36 -39.79 42.50
C SER A 48 17.25 -38.36 43.01
N ASP A 49 18.26 -37.91 43.75
CA ASP A 49 18.43 -36.53 44.24
C ASP A 49 18.61 -35.55 43.05
N GLU A 50 17.52 -35.16 42.39
CA GLU A 50 17.53 -34.09 41.39
C GLU A 50 17.40 -32.73 42.11
N PRO A 51 18.29 -31.75 41.84
CA PRO A 51 18.19 -30.42 42.44
C PRO A 51 16.87 -29.74 42.00
N PRO A 52 16.27 -28.90 42.85
CA PRO A 52 14.99 -28.28 42.53
C PRO A 52 15.08 -27.50 41.21
N PRO A 53 14.03 -27.58 40.37
CA PRO A 53 14.03 -26.91 39.08
C PRO A 53 14.29 -25.41 39.29
N PRO A 54 15.13 -24.78 38.44
CA PRO A 54 15.44 -23.37 38.57
C PRO A 54 14.13 -22.56 38.59
N PRO A 55 14.04 -21.50 39.41
CA PRO A 55 12.81 -20.74 39.56
C PRO A 55 12.30 -20.36 38.17
N LYS A 56 11.07 -20.79 37.85
CA LYS A 56 10.38 -20.46 36.60
C LYS A 56 10.60 -18.98 36.36
N GLN A 57 11.46 -18.67 35.39
CA GLN A 57 11.70 -17.31 34.97
C GLN A 57 10.32 -16.75 34.66
N ARG A 58 9.88 -15.77 35.46
CA ARG A 58 8.71 -14.97 35.12
C ARG A 58 9.05 -14.40 33.75
N SER A 59 8.47 -14.96 32.70
CA SER A 59 8.50 -14.37 31.39
C SER A 59 8.03 -12.94 31.60
N CYS A 60 8.95 -11.99 31.46
CA CYS A 60 8.58 -10.60 31.32
C CYS A 60 7.68 -10.59 30.09
N GLU A 61 6.36 -10.55 30.31
CA GLU A 61 5.40 -10.36 29.23
C GLU A 61 5.82 -9.06 28.56
N THR A 62 6.46 -9.18 27.40
CA THR A 62 6.72 -8.04 26.54
C THR A 62 5.34 -7.57 26.11
N LEU A 63 4.79 -6.62 26.86
CA LEU A 63 3.50 -6.02 26.57
C LEU A 63 3.54 -5.56 25.11
N ASP A 64 2.63 -6.09 24.30
CA ASP A 64 2.50 -5.68 22.91
C ASP A 64 1.94 -4.25 22.87
N LEU A 65 2.86 -3.29 22.98
CA LEU A 65 2.56 -1.87 23.03
C LEU A 65 1.84 -1.40 21.76
N ILE A 66 2.09 -2.06 20.63
CA ILE A 66 1.44 -1.75 19.36
C ILE A 66 -0.03 -2.17 19.42
N SER A 67 -0.31 -3.37 19.92
CA SER A 67 -1.70 -3.82 20.12
C SER A 67 -2.47 -3.03 21.19
N ALA A 68 -1.77 -2.34 22.10
CA ALA A 68 -2.38 -1.46 23.10
C ALA A 68 -2.77 -0.06 22.56
N LEU A 69 -2.29 0.33 21.38
CA LEU A 69 -2.62 1.64 20.79
C LEU A 69 -4.11 1.73 20.42
N PRO A 70 -4.75 2.93 20.46
CA PRO A 70 -6.09 3.15 19.93
C PRO A 70 -6.19 2.99 18.41
N ASP A 71 -7.37 2.65 17.89
CA ASP A 71 -7.61 2.43 16.46
C ASP A 71 -7.22 3.64 15.61
N SER A 72 -7.49 4.86 16.08
CA SER A 72 -7.13 6.09 15.36
C SER A 72 -5.62 6.22 15.11
N ILE A 73 -4.80 5.81 16.07
CA ILE A 73 -3.34 5.83 15.94
C ILE A 73 -2.88 4.73 14.99
N LEU A 74 -3.47 3.54 15.09
CA LEU A 74 -3.16 2.44 14.17
C LEU A 74 -3.51 2.79 12.72
N LEU A 75 -4.69 3.38 12.49
CA LEU A 75 -5.10 3.85 11.17
C LEU A 75 -4.18 4.94 10.64
N HIS A 76 -3.74 5.86 11.50
CA HIS A 76 -2.75 6.87 11.12
C HIS A 76 -1.41 6.24 10.72
N ILE A 77 -0.90 5.28 11.49
CA ILE A 77 0.33 4.54 11.12
C ILE A 77 0.16 3.83 9.77
N LEU A 78 -0.97 3.15 9.57
CA LEU A 78 -1.27 2.45 8.33
C LEU A 78 -1.40 3.40 7.12
N SER A 79 -1.91 4.61 7.32
CA SER A 79 -2.07 5.61 6.24
C SER A 79 -0.73 6.11 5.68
N LEU A 80 0.36 5.93 6.42
CA LEU A 80 1.72 6.25 5.98
C LEU A 80 2.36 5.14 5.13
N LEU A 81 1.75 3.96 5.06
CA LEU A 81 2.31 2.78 4.41
C LEU A 81 1.72 2.55 3.01
N PRO A 82 2.49 1.97 2.08
CA PRO A 82 1.93 1.52 0.82
C PRO A 82 0.99 0.32 1.06
N MET A 83 -0.06 0.21 0.24
CA MET A 83 -1.16 -0.74 0.48
C MET A 83 -0.73 -2.20 0.50
N ASN A 84 0.36 -2.57 -0.18
CA ASN A 84 0.92 -3.92 -0.09
C ASN A 84 1.41 -4.28 1.32
N GLU A 85 1.88 -3.31 2.10
CA GLU A 85 2.27 -3.53 3.50
C GLU A 85 1.06 -3.44 4.42
N VAL A 86 0.14 -2.49 4.17
CA VAL A 86 -1.12 -2.37 4.93
C VAL A 86 -1.90 -3.68 4.92
N VAL A 87 -2.09 -4.30 3.75
CA VAL A 87 -2.82 -5.58 3.63
C VAL A 87 -2.11 -6.72 4.38
N LYS A 88 -0.78 -6.72 4.46
CA LYS A 88 -0.04 -7.73 5.23
C LYS A 88 -0.30 -7.63 6.73
N THR A 89 -0.55 -6.42 7.25
CA THR A 89 -0.84 -6.24 8.68
C THR A 89 -2.13 -6.96 9.11
N ALA A 90 -3.03 -7.26 8.18
CA ALA A 90 -4.27 -7.99 8.43
C ALA A 90 -4.06 -9.35 9.12
N THR A 91 -2.85 -9.94 9.03
CA THR A 91 -2.51 -11.22 9.64
C THR A 91 -2.03 -11.11 11.09
N LEU A 92 -1.78 -9.90 11.59
CA LEU A 92 -1.21 -9.70 12.94
C LEU A 92 -2.21 -10.07 14.05
N SER A 93 -3.48 -9.71 13.89
CA SER A 93 -4.57 -10.14 14.78
C SER A 93 -5.94 -9.89 14.15
N LYS A 94 -7.00 -10.40 14.78
CA LYS A 94 -8.40 -10.13 14.38
C LYS A 94 -8.70 -8.63 14.27
N ARG A 95 -8.10 -7.80 15.13
CA ARG A 95 -8.29 -6.35 15.12
C ARG A 95 -7.73 -5.74 13.83
N TRP A 96 -6.50 -6.10 13.47
CA TRP A 96 -5.84 -5.62 12.26
C TRP A 96 -6.54 -6.08 10.98
N GLN A 97 -7.16 -7.26 11.00
CA GLN A 97 -7.98 -7.76 9.89
C GLN A 97 -9.13 -6.83 9.51
N TYR A 98 -9.66 -6.05 10.46
CA TYR A 98 -10.69 -5.04 10.18
C TYR A 98 -10.10 -3.65 9.91
N LEU A 99 -9.02 -3.27 10.59
CA LEU A 99 -8.46 -1.93 10.46
C LEU A 99 -7.88 -1.62 9.08
N TRP A 100 -7.27 -2.62 8.43
CA TRP A 100 -6.58 -2.38 7.15
C TRP A 100 -7.53 -1.91 6.03
N THR A 101 -8.83 -2.25 6.09
CA THR A 101 -9.82 -1.76 5.12
C THR A 101 -10.34 -0.37 5.45
N CYS A 102 -10.17 0.11 6.68
CA CYS A 102 -10.65 1.40 7.19
C CYS A 102 -9.64 2.55 7.02
N VAL A 103 -8.50 2.30 6.37
CA VAL A 103 -7.44 3.30 6.17
C VAL A 103 -7.91 4.39 5.19
N PRO A 104 -7.81 5.68 5.57
CA PRO A 104 -8.30 6.78 4.75
C PRO A 104 -7.40 7.09 3.54
N ASP A 105 -6.12 6.74 3.62
CA ASP A 105 -5.13 7.02 2.57
C ASP A 105 -4.76 5.72 1.84
N LEU A 106 -5.14 5.63 0.57
CA LEU A 106 -4.83 4.48 -0.27
C LEU A 106 -3.64 4.79 -1.17
N ILE A 107 -2.47 4.24 -0.83
CA ILE A 107 -1.21 4.45 -1.57
C ILE A 107 -0.83 3.16 -2.31
N PHE A 108 -1.00 3.17 -3.63
CA PHE A 108 -0.63 2.06 -4.49
C PHE A 108 0.60 2.43 -5.33
N SER A 109 1.70 1.71 -5.13
CA SER A 109 2.94 1.91 -5.90
C SER A 109 3.49 0.58 -6.39
N SER A 110 3.85 0.54 -7.67
CA SER A 110 4.54 -0.60 -8.29
C SER A 110 5.93 -0.16 -8.76
N PRO A 111 6.98 -0.99 -8.58
CA PRO A 111 8.29 -0.72 -9.14
C PRO A 111 8.22 -0.46 -10.65
N ILE A 112 8.50 0.78 -11.06
CA ILE A 112 8.31 1.26 -12.44
C ILE A 112 9.20 0.52 -13.44
N PHE A 113 10.28 -0.11 -12.97
CA PHE A 113 11.28 -0.78 -13.79
C PHE A 113 11.04 -2.30 -13.94
N GLU A 114 10.11 -2.90 -13.20
CA GLU A 114 9.88 -4.36 -13.24
C GLU A 114 8.77 -4.74 -14.23
N ASN A 115 9.10 -5.43 -15.33
CA ASN A 115 8.11 -5.80 -16.37
C ASN A 115 7.13 -6.91 -15.95
N HIS A 116 7.53 -7.82 -15.07
CA HIS A 116 6.79 -9.06 -14.82
C HIS A 116 5.69 -8.95 -13.75
N GLY A 117 5.40 -7.74 -13.24
CA GLY A 117 4.51 -7.53 -12.11
C GLY A 117 3.20 -6.78 -12.39
N ILE A 118 3.05 -6.10 -13.52
CA ILE A 118 1.98 -5.10 -13.71
C ILE A 118 0.57 -5.72 -13.62
N ARG A 119 0.35 -6.88 -14.24
CA ARG A 119 -0.96 -7.56 -14.16
C ARG A 119 -1.31 -7.96 -12.72
N ARG A 120 -0.31 -8.38 -11.94
CA ARG A 120 -0.49 -8.72 -10.53
C ARG A 120 -0.83 -7.47 -9.72
N PHE A 121 -0.15 -6.35 -9.99
CA PHE A 121 -0.45 -5.06 -9.38
C PHE A 121 -1.86 -4.57 -9.71
N VAL A 122 -2.26 -4.58 -10.99
CA VAL A 122 -3.62 -4.19 -11.42
C VAL A 122 -4.68 -5.04 -10.71
N SER A 123 -4.46 -6.37 -10.66
CA SER A 123 -5.34 -7.30 -9.95
C SER A 123 -5.38 -7.03 -8.44
N PHE A 124 -4.24 -6.69 -7.85
CA PHE A 124 -4.14 -6.31 -6.44
C PHE A 124 -4.96 -5.05 -6.15
N VAL A 125 -4.79 -3.97 -6.92
CA VAL A 125 -5.57 -2.73 -6.76
C VAL A 125 -7.07 -3.02 -6.88
N ASP A 126 -7.50 -3.74 -7.93
CA ASP A 126 -8.91 -4.10 -8.11
C ASP A 126 -9.49 -4.83 -6.89
N ARG A 127 -8.78 -5.84 -6.36
CA ARG A 127 -9.23 -6.63 -5.21
C ARG A 127 -9.24 -5.82 -3.90
N THR A 128 -8.27 -4.94 -3.72
CA THR A 128 -8.19 -4.07 -2.54
C THR A 128 -9.35 -3.08 -2.52
N LEU A 129 -9.66 -2.45 -3.67
CA LEU A 129 -10.77 -1.50 -3.76
C LEU A 129 -12.13 -2.13 -3.51
N ILE A 130 -12.32 -3.41 -3.86
CA ILE A 130 -13.56 -4.15 -3.54
C ILE A 130 -13.74 -4.29 -2.02
N GLN A 131 -12.65 -4.39 -1.27
CA GLN A 131 -12.68 -4.57 0.19
C GLN A 131 -12.82 -3.24 0.95
N CYS A 132 -12.40 -2.11 0.34
CA CYS A 132 -12.48 -0.77 0.92
C CYS A 132 -13.78 -0.01 0.58
N ARG A 133 -14.82 -0.66 0.01
CA ARG A 133 -16.02 0.02 -0.55
C ARG A 133 -16.85 0.85 0.42
N HIS A 134 -16.74 0.59 1.72
CA HIS A 134 -17.53 1.27 2.75
C HIS A 134 -16.71 2.29 3.55
N SER A 135 -15.45 2.49 3.19
CA SER A 135 -14.53 3.35 3.92
C SER A 135 -14.54 4.76 3.33
N LYS A 136 -14.43 5.77 4.21
CA LYS A 136 -14.12 7.14 3.79
C LYS A 136 -12.68 7.17 3.29
N ILE A 137 -12.47 7.67 2.07
CA ILE A 137 -11.15 7.77 1.46
C ILE A 137 -10.83 9.25 1.28
N ASP A 138 -9.84 9.72 2.02
CA ASP A 138 -9.40 11.12 1.98
C ASP A 138 -8.35 11.32 0.87
N LYS A 139 -7.46 10.33 0.70
CA LYS A 139 -6.39 10.35 -0.29
C LYS A 139 -6.31 9.07 -1.11
N PHE A 140 -6.15 9.22 -2.41
CA PHE A 140 -5.91 8.13 -3.34
C PHE A 140 -4.70 8.42 -4.22
N THR A 141 -3.67 7.58 -4.12
CA THR A 141 -2.44 7.70 -4.92
C THR A 141 -2.18 6.40 -5.67
N ILE A 142 -1.96 6.51 -6.97
CA ILE A 142 -1.60 5.38 -7.83
C ILE A 142 -0.34 5.70 -8.63
N ALA A 143 0.69 4.86 -8.52
CA ALA A 143 1.94 5.00 -9.24
C ALA A 143 2.35 3.67 -9.87
N PHE A 144 2.38 3.58 -11.21
CA PHE A 144 2.77 2.33 -11.89
C PHE A 144 3.16 2.54 -13.35
N ARG A 145 3.80 1.51 -13.94
CA ARG A 145 4.00 1.44 -15.38
C ARG A 145 2.66 1.23 -16.08
N TYR A 146 2.19 2.25 -16.79
CA TYR A 146 0.94 2.25 -17.51
C TYR A 146 1.10 1.66 -18.92
N GLU A 147 0.09 0.90 -19.31
CA GLU A 147 -0.09 0.44 -20.69
C GLU A 147 -1.54 0.71 -21.11
N PRO A 148 -1.81 1.05 -22.39
CA PRO A 148 -3.15 1.38 -22.86
C PRO A 148 -4.22 0.33 -22.55
N ARG A 149 -3.86 -0.96 -22.53
CA ARG A 149 -4.78 -2.06 -22.16
C ARG A 149 -5.36 -1.96 -20.75
N PHE A 150 -4.74 -1.20 -19.85
CA PHE A 150 -5.22 -1.00 -18.47
C PHE A 150 -6.06 0.26 -18.28
N ALA A 151 -6.37 1.02 -19.35
CA ALA A 151 -7.16 2.26 -19.25
C ALA A 151 -8.51 2.09 -18.54
N SER A 152 -9.19 0.96 -18.78
CA SER A 152 -10.47 0.66 -18.14
C SER A 152 -10.34 0.44 -16.63
N HIS A 153 -9.24 -0.15 -16.16
CA HIS A 153 -8.95 -0.33 -14.74
C HIS A 153 -8.72 1.02 -14.07
N VAL A 154 -7.83 1.85 -14.64
CA VAL A 154 -7.57 3.20 -14.11
C VAL A 154 -8.85 4.03 -14.05
N ASN A 155 -9.70 3.97 -15.08
CA ASN A 155 -11.02 4.61 -15.06
C ASN A 155 -11.90 4.14 -13.90
N ARG A 156 -11.89 2.84 -13.55
CA ARG A 156 -12.65 2.32 -12.41
C ARG A 156 -12.07 2.79 -11.08
N TRP A 157 -10.75 2.83 -10.94
CA TRP A 157 -10.08 3.30 -9.72
C TRP A 157 -10.39 4.77 -9.44
N ILE A 158 -10.35 5.61 -10.48
CA ILE A 158 -10.70 7.02 -10.36
C ILE A 158 -12.19 7.19 -10.01
N ARG A 159 -13.08 6.41 -10.63
CA ARG A 159 -14.51 6.43 -10.28
C ARG A 159 -14.75 6.01 -8.83
N PHE A 160 -14.03 5.00 -8.36
CA PHE A 160 -14.07 4.60 -6.96
C PHE A 160 -13.67 5.75 -6.05
N ALA A 161 -12.50 6.36 -6.28
CA ALA A 161 -12.01 7.46 -5.44
C ALA A 161 -12.98 8.66 -5.45
N THR A 162 -13.49 9.04 -6.62
CA THR A 162 -14.46 10.13 -6.73
C THR A 162 -15.84 9.80 -6.13
N SER A 163 -16.25 8.52 -6.10
CA SER A 163 -17.48 8.11 -5.39
C SER A 163 -17.34 8.14 -3.87
N CYS A 164 -16.12 8.18 -3.35
CA CYS A 164 -15.80 8.35 -1.94
C CYS A 164 -15.59 9.82 -1.56
N ASP A 165 -15.90 10.76 -2.45
CA ASP A 165 -15.63 12.20 -2.27
C ASP A 165 -14.17 12.51 -1.90
N VAL A 166 -13.22 11.80 -2.52
CA VAL A 166 -11.79 11.97 -2.25
C VAL A 166 -11.35 13.44 -2.34
N GLU A 167 -10.50 13.86 -1.41
CA GLU A 167 -9.97 15.22 -1.34
C GLU A 167 -8.64 15.33 -2.10
N GLU A 168 -7.79 14.31 -1.99
CA GLU A 168 -6.47 14.27 -2.63
C GLU A 168 -6.36 13.10 -3.61
N LEU A 169 -6.25 13.40 -4.91
CA LEU A 169 -6.07 12.40 -5.96
C LEU A 169 -4.75 12.61 -6.69
N ASP A 170 -3.91 11.58 -6.72
CA ASP A 170 -2.63 11.61 -7.43
C ASP A 170 -2.47 10.39 -8.36
N ILE A 171 -2.30 10.66 -9.66
CA ILE A 171 -2.23 9.64 -10.72
C ILE A 171 -0.90 9.73 -11.45
N ASN A 172 0.03 8.86 -11.07
CA ASN A 172 1.38 8.81 -11.62
C ASN A 172 1.53 7.62 -12.57
N VAL A 173 1.29 7.85 -13.86
CA VAL A 173 1.41 6.81 -14.88
C VAL A 173 2.72 6.94 -15.65
N HIS A 174 3.51 5.88 -15.69
CA HIS A 174 4.78 5.85 -16.41
C HIS A 174 4.63 5.02 -17.68
N VAL A 175 4.85 5.63 -18.84
CA VAL A 175 4.79 4.90 -20.12
C VAL A 175 6.20 4.54 -20.56
N MET A 176 6.41 3.26 -20.87
CA MET A 176 7.69 2.70 -21.29
C MET A 176 7.50 1.88 -22.57
N GLY A 177 8.54 1.76 -23.39
CA GLY A 177 8.50 1.04 -24.65
C GLY A 177 8.02 1.89 -25.82
N TYR A 178 7.59 1.25 -26.91
CA TYR A 178 7.31 1.93 -28.19
C TYR A 178 5.90 2.55 -28.28
N ASP A 179 4.97 2.11 -27.43
CA ASP A 179 3.59 2.62 -27.41
C ASP A 179 3.44 3.79 -26.43
N PHE A 180 3.85 4.98 -26.86
CA PHE A 180 3.83 6.22 -26.07
C PHE A 180 2.43 6.87 -25.94
N ARG A 181 1.35 6.07 -25.90
CA ARG A 181 -0.01 6.62 -25.74
C ARG A 181 -0.26 6.99 -24.27
N PRO A 182 -0.34 8.30 -23.93
CA PRO A 182 -0.63 8.71 -22.56
C PRO A 182 -2.06 8.34 -22.18
N TYR A 183 -2.27 8.03 -20.90
CA TYR A 183 -3.61 7.84 -20.35
C TYR A 183 -4.41 9.15 -20.43
N THR A 184 -5.66 9.10 -20.86
CA THR A 184 -6.53 10.30 -20.87
C THR A 184 -7.36 10.36 -19.60
N LEU A 185 -7.23 11.47 -18.86
CA LEU A 185 -8.00 11.66 -17.63
C LEU A 185 -9.51 11.70 -17.93
N PRO A 186 -10.34 11.06 -17.09
CA PRO A 186 -11.77 11.05 -17.30
C PRO A 186 -12.38 12.40 -16.94
N LYS A 187 -13.39 12.80 -17.72
CA LYS A 187 -13.93 14.17 -17.69
C LYS A 187 -14.55 14.60 -16.35
N HIS A 188 -15.10 13.66 -15.58
CA HIS A 188 -15.73 13.94 -14.30
C HIS A 188 -14.75 14.46 -13.23
N LEU A 189 -13.43 14.26 -13.41
CA LEU A 189 -12.42 14.86 -12.55
C LEU A 189 -12.38 16.38 -12.62
N PHE A 190 -12.76 16.97 -13.75
CA PHE A 190 -12.75 18.41 -13.97
C PHE A 190 -13.96 19.12 -13.35
N THR A 191 -14.90 18.36 -12.79
CA THR A 191 -16.15 18.87 -12.18
C THR A 191 -16.33 18.40 -10.74
N SER A 192 -15.32 17.77 -10.13
CA SER A 192 -15.41 17.32 -8.74
C SER A 192 -15.44 18.51 -7.78
N SER A 193 -16.37 18.47 -6.82
CA SER A 193 -16.50 19.46 -5.75
C SER A 193 -15.70 19.12 -4.50
N SER A 194 -15.32 17.87 -4.30
CA SER A 194 -14.57 17.42 -3.11
C SER A 194 -13.05 17.59 -3.28
N LEU A 195 -12.54 17.49 -4.51
CA LEU A 195 -11.10 17.52 -4.77
C LEU A 195 -10.47 18.84 -4.35
N THR A 196 -9.54 18.77 -3.39
CA THR A 196 -8.70 19.88 -2.93
C THR A 196 -7.30 19.81 -3.51
N LYS A 197 -6.81 18.60 -3.84
CA LYS A 197 -5.54 18.39 -4.54
C LYS A 197 -5.70 17.39 -5.68
N LEU A 198 -5.19 17.76 -6.85
CA LEU A 198 -5.15 16.91 -8.04
C LEU A 198 -3.72 16.89 -8.60
N GLY A 199 -3.09 15.73 -8.57
CA GLY A 199 -1.79 15.45 -9.16
C GLY A 199 -1.92 14.47 -10.32
N PHE A 200 -1.18 14.70 -11.40
CA PHE A 200 -1.00 13.68 -12.42
C PHE A 200 0.28 13.83 -13.23
N TRP A 201 0.90 12.69 -13.55
CA TRP A 201 2.09 12.57 -14.38
C TRP A 201 1.78 11.85 -15.69
N PHE A 202 2.22 12.40 -16.83
CA PHE A 202 2.09 11.79 -18.18
C PHE A 202 0.65 11.46 -18.61
N CYS A 203 -0.32 12.22 -18.13
CA CYS A 203 -1.71 12.10 -18.58
C CYS A 203 -2.05 13.13 -19.68
N ASN A 204 -2.90 12.72 -20.61
CA ASN A 204 -3.58 13.63 -21.52
C ASN A 204 -4.80 14.25 -20.84
N VAL A 205 -4.95 15.56 -21.02
CA VAL A 205 -6.03 16.37 -20.45
C VAL A 205 -6.90 16.84 -21.61
N ALA A 206 -8.14 16.36 -21.66
CA ALA A 206 -9.12 16.73 -22.67
C ALA A 206 -10.46 17.08 -22.00
N PRO A 207 -10.54 18.25 -21.34
CA PRO A 207 -11.79 18.70 -20.74
C PRO A 207 -12.81 18.89 -21.86
N ALA A 208 -14.03 18.40 -21.67
CA ALA A 208 -15.15 18.75 -22.54
C ALA A 208 -16.07 19.68 -21.73
N GLY A 209 -16.08 20.96 -22.10
CA GLY A 209 -16.83 22.00 -21.38
C GLY A 209 -15.99 22.75 -20.35
N ALA A 210 -16.67 23.54 -19.52
CA ALA A 210 -16.04 24.34 -18.48
C ALA A 210 -15.49 23.45 -17.35
N ILE A 211 -14.23 23.68 -16.98
CA ILE A 211 -13.64 23.11 -15.77
C ILE A 211 -14.27 23.82 -14.56
N SER A 212 -14.80 23.07 -13.61
CA SER A 212 -15.46 23.60 -12.42
C SER A 212 -14.92 22.90 -11.16
N TRP A 213 -13.73 23.29 -10.76
CA TRP A 213 -13.16 22.91 -9.48
C TRP A 213 -13.55 23.91 -8.41
N LYS A 214 -14.51 23.55 -7.55
CA LYS A 214 -14.99 24.47 -6.49
C LYS A 214 -14.07 24.56 -5.29
N SER A 215 -13.33 23.48 -5.02
CA SER A 215 -12.52 23.31 -3.80
C SER A 215 -11.04 23.08 -4.06
N LEU A 216 -10.61 23.02 -5.32
CA LEU A 216 -9.24 22.68 -5.68
C LEU A 216 -8.30 23.82 -5.29
N LYS A 217 -7.32 23.49 -4.46
CA LYS A 217 -6.28 24.41 -3.97
C LYS A 217 -4.93 24.13 -4.61
N ASN A 218 -4.67 22.86 -4.94
CA ASN A 218 -3.39 22.44 -5.52
C ASN A 218 -3.63 21.62 -6.79
N LEU A 219 -3.07 22.07 -7.90
CA LEU A 219 -3.02 21.34 -9.15
C LEU A 219 -1.56 21.10 -9.50
N SER A 220 -1.15 19.83 -9.49
CA SER A 220 0.20 19.45 -9.84
C SER A 220 0.21 18.70 -11.16
N VAL A 221 0.83 19.32 -12.15
CA VAL A 221 0.87 18.82 -13.51
C VAL A 221 2.30 18.54 -13.89
N TRP A 222 2.60 17.27 -14.15
CA TRP A 222 3.95 16.90 -14.54
C TRP A 222 3.96 16.17 -15.88
N SER A 223 4.72 16.71 -16.84
CA SER A 223 4.87 16.17 -18.21
C SER A 223 3.53 15.93 -18.93
N VAL A 224 2.80 17.01 -19.26
CA VAL A 224 1.54 16.92 -20.02
C VAL A 224 1.73 17.28 -21.48
N LYS A 225 1.20 16.43 -22.36
CA LYS A 225 1.06 16.74 -23.78
C LYS A 225 -0.31 17.37 -24.02
N VAL A 226 -0.37 18.69 -24.11
CA VAL A 226 -1.60 19.40 -24.49
C VAL A 226 -1.78 19.29 -26.00
N LYS A 227 -2.88 18.67 -26.48
CA LYS A 227 -3.23 18.71 -27.90
C LYS A 227 -3.87 20.05 -28.23
N GLN A 228 -3.17 20.91 -28.98
CA GLN A 228 -3.80 22.06 -29.63
C GLN A 228 -4.80 21.57 -30.69
N ARG A 229 -6.02 22.10 -30.63
CA ARG A 229 -7.01 22.00 -31.70
C ARG A 229 -6.42 22.78 -32.89
N ARG A 230 -6.25 22.14 -34.05
CA ARG A 230 -6.03 22.88 -35.29
C ARG A 230 -7.40 23.38 -35.73
N ASP A 231 -7.53 24.71 -35.82
CA ASP A 231 -8.58 25.38 -36.57
C ASP A 231 -8.42 25.10 -38.07
#